data_AF-A0A0C9XIH3-F1
#
_entry.id   AF-A0A0C9XIH3-F1
#
_cell.length_a   1.000
_cell.length_b   1.000
_cell.length_c   1.000
_cell.angle_alpha   90.00
_cell.angle_beta   90.00
_cell.angle_gamma   90.00
#
_symmetry.space_group_name_H-M   'P 1'
#
loop_
_entity.id
_entity.type
_entity.pdbx_description
1 polymer ?
#
loop_
_entity_poly.entity_id
_entity_poly.type
_entity_poly.pdbx_seq_one_letter_code
_entity_poly.pdbx_strand_id
1 'polypeptide(L)'
;PKTIVFHDDSDKASNTALYINRQLPVCLQNKGIVRHYHGGMSKDYLMKVYDDFRKADGVCRILHFFLFPCSLITDLSTQGLDIADIETVVQYGITQDVPTTLQRGGRGGRTPSTEVLFLIMYEPWVLGIDLLNLEENSSDPDFPYAGKLTKYSTKPARTGVAMVRVVESKELCIRGFWADYLKDDSSTGE
;
A
#
# COMPACT_ATOMS: atom_id res chain seq x y z
N PRO A 1 -8.56 5.38 -15.40
CA PRO A 1 -7.81 5.22 -14.15
C PRO A 1 -8.62 4.65 -12.99
N LYS A 2 -8.36 3.37 -12.68
CA LYS A 2 -8.63 2.81 -11.35
C LYS A 2 -7.42 3.02 -10.45
N THR A 3 -7.69 3.45 -9.22
CA THR A 3 -6.67 3.77 -8.23
C THR A 3 -6.97 3.03 -6.92
N ILE A 4 -5.97 2.34 -6.36
CA ILE A 4 -6.02 1.81 -5.00
C ILE A 4 -5.12 2.66 -4.10
N VAL A 5 -5.64 3.05 -2.94
CA VAL A 5 -4.89 3.73 -1.90
C VAL A 5 -4.86 2.84 -0.66
N PHE A 6 -3.71 2.32 -0.28
CA PHE A 6 -3.51 1.55 0.94
C PHE A 6 -3.31 2.47 2.14
N HIS A 7 -4.02 2.19 3.22
CA HIS A 7 -3.92 2.85 4.52
C HIS A 7 -3.51 1.83 5.57
N ASP A 8 -2.90 2.32 6.64
CA ASP A 8 -2.57 1.53 7.83
C ASP A 8 -3.59 1.73 8.97
N ASP A 9 -4.67 2.46 8.71
CA ASP A 9 -5.74 2.73 9.66
C ASP A 9 -7.11 2.79 8.95
N SER A 10 -8.12 2.11 9.49
CA SER A 10 -9.46 2.04 8.89
C SER A 10 -10.19 3.39 8.90
N ASP A 11 -10.00 4.17 9.96
CA ASP A 11 -10.67 5.46 10.11
C ASP A 11 -10.06 6.45 9.12
N LYS A 12 -8.74 6.43 8.92
CA LYS A 12 -8.07 7.19 7.86
C LYS A 12 -8.57 6.77 6.47
N ALA A 13 -8.73 5.49 6.19
CA ALA A 13 -9.28 5.02 4.92
C ALA A 13 -10.69 5.60 4.67
N SER A 14 -11.57 5.47 5.67
CA SER A 14 -12.94 5.97 5.63
C SER A 14 -13.04 7.49 5.50
N ASN A 15 -12.30 8.22 6.36
CA ASN A 15 -12.28 9.68 6.38
C ASN A 15 -11.68 10.26 5.10
N THR A 16 -10.63 9.63 4.56
CA THR A 16 -10.02 10.07 3.29
C THR A 16 -10.98 9.85 2.14
N ALA A 17 -11.66 8.69 2.06
CA ALA A 17 -12.67 8.45 1.03
C ALA A 17 -13.80 9.49 1.09
N LEU A 18 -14.27 9.82 2.29
CA LEU A 18 -15.28 10.85 2.50
C LEU A 18 -14.78 12.23 2.08
N TYR A 19 -13.54 12.58 2.45
CA TYR A 19 -12.91 13.84 2.09
C TYR A 19 -12.79 13.99 0.57
N ILE A 20 -12.21 13.01 -0.12
CA ILE A 20 -12.02 13.05 -1.58
C ILE A 20 -13.38 13.11 -2.29
N ASN A 21 -14.39 12.35 -1.84
CA ASN A 21 -15.74 12.44 -2.39
C ASN A 21 -16.32 13.86 -2.30
N ARG A 22 -16.03 14.63 -1.24
CA ARG A 22 -16.47 16.03 -1.11
C ARG A 22 -15.69 17.00 -2.00
N GLN A 23 -14.49 16.64 -2.44
CA GLN A 23 -13.70 17.43 -3.39
C GLN A 23 -14.14 17.22 -4.85
N LEU A 24 -14.98 16.20 -5.13
CA LEU A 24 -15.52 16.01 -6.47
C LEU A 24 -16.50 17.13 -6.85
N PRO A 25 -16.67 17.41 -8.16
CA PRO A 25 -17.77 18.24 -8.64
C PRO A 25 -19.10 17.77 -8.07
N VAL A 26 -19.98 18.71 -7.71
CA VAL A 26 -21.25 18.42 -7.01
C VAL A 26 -22.08 17.32 -7.69
N CYS A 27 -22.09 17.28 -9.02
CA CYS A 27 -22.82 16.25 -9.80
C CYS A 27 -22.24 14.82 -9.66
N LEU A 28 -20.99 14.69 -9.23
CA LEU A 28 -20.25 13.44 -9.04
C LEU A 28 -20.16 13.00 -7.57
N GLN A 29 -20.46 13.89 -6.63
CA GLN A 29 -20.45 13.55 -5.20
C GLN A 29 -21.48 12.47 -4.87
N ASN A 30 -21.12 11.56 -3.97
CA ASN A 30 -21.98 10.46 -3.48
C ASN A 30 -22.44 9.48 -4.57
N LYS A 31 -21.85 9.52 -5.77
CA LYS A 31 -22.13 8.57 -6.85
C LYS A 31 -21.43 7.22 -6.67
N GLY A 32 -20.52 7.12 -5.70
CA GLY A 32 -19.76 5.89 -5.42
C GLY A 32 -18.44 5.78 -6.17
N ILE A 33 -18.00 6.87 -6.82
CA ILE A 33 -16.70 6.98 -7.50
C ILE A 33 -15.54 6.71 -6.54
N VAL A 34 -15.69 7.13 -5.27
CA VAL A 34 -14.70 6.93 -4.20
C VAL A 34 -15.32 6.07 -3.11
N ARG A 35 -14.64 4.99 -2.72
CA ARG A 35 -15.10 4.06 -1.67
C ARG A 35 -13.95 3.70 -0.73
N HIS A 36 -14.30 3.34 0.51
CA HIS A 36 -13.39 2.69 1.44
C HIS A 36 -13.69 1.19 1.51
N TYR A 37 -12.69 0.38 1.85
CA TYR A 37 -12.77 -1.08 1.94
C TYR A 37 -11.91 -1.58 3.10
N HIS A 38 -12.57 -2.14 4.13
CA HIS A 38 -11.90 -2.75 5.28
C HIS A 38 -12.81 -3.74 6.01
N GLY A 39 -12.21 -4.61 6.83
CA GLY A 39 -12.92 -5.71 7.53
C GLY A 39 -13.97 -5.30 8.58
N GLY A 40 -14.05 -4.01 8.91
CA GLY A 40 -15.11 -3.47 9.77
C GLY A 40 -16.45 -3.23 9.05
N MET A 41 -16.49 -3.38 7.72
CA MET A 41 -17.69 -3.17 6.91
C MET A 41 -18.53 -4.45 6.78
N SER A 42 -19.82 -4.30 6.47
CA SER A 42 -20.68 -5.45 6.22
C SER A 42 -20.25 -6.22 4.96
N LYS A 43 -20.53 -7.52 4.92
CA LYS A 43 -20.23 -8.37 3.75
C LYS A 43 -20.88 -7.84 2.48
N ASP A 44 -22.16 -7.46 2.55
CA ASP A 44 -22.89 -6.90 1.41
C ASP A 44 -22.25 -5.62 0.86
N TYR A 45 -21.74 -4.76 1.76
CA TYR A 45 -21.02 -3.58 1.36
C TYR A 45 -19.71 -3.94 0.63
N LEU A 46 -18.92 -4.86 1.20
CA LEU A 46 -17.64 -5.27 0.65
C LEU A 46 -17.81 -5.93 -0.73
N MET A 47 -18.78 -6.83 -0.88
CA MET A 47 -19.11 -7.45 -2.16
C MET A 47 -19.52 -6.40 -3.20
N LYS A 48 -20.42 -5.48 -2.83
CA LYS A 48 -20.87 -4.42 -3.73
C LYS A 48 -19.73 -3.52 -4.19
N VAL A 49 -18.87 -3.07 -3.28
CA VAL A 49 -17.73 -2.20 -3.61
C VAL A 49 -16.70 -2.94 -4.45
N TYR A 50 -16.42 -4.20 -4.11
CA TYR A 50 -15.51 -5.03 -4.89
C TYR A 50 -16.01 -5.22 -6.33
N ASP A 51 -17.26 -5.61 -6.52
CA ASP A 51 -17.84 -5.80 -7.84
C ASP A 51 -17.85 -4.51 -8.66
N ASP A 52 -18.18 -3.39 -8.02
CA ASP A 52 -18.20 -2.07 -8.66
C ASP A 52 -16.80 -1.55 -9.01
N PHE A 53 -15.78 -1.89 -8.22
CA PHE A 53 -14.40 -1.52 -8.53
C PHE A 53 -13.74 -2.47 -9.54
N ARG A 54 -14.10 -3.76 -9.54
CA ARG A 54 -13.55 -4.76 -10.45
C ARG A 54 -14.06 -4.59 -11.87
N LYS A 55 -15.35 -4.28 -12.06
CA LYS A 55 -15.96 -4.15 -13.39
C LYS A 55 -15.34 -2.99 -14.19
N ALA A 56 -15.21 -3.17 -15.51
CA ALA A 56 -14.73 -2.11 -16.39
C ALA A 56 -15.70 -0.92 -16.45
N ASP A 57 -17.00 -1.20 -16.39
CA ASP A 57 -18.10 -0.25 -16.40
C ASP A 57 -18.63 0.11 -15.00
N GLY A 58 -18.05 -0.45 -13.94
CA GLY A 58 -18.44 -0.12 -12.58
C GLY A 58 -18.21 1.36 -12.26
N VAL A 59 -18.80 1.90 -11.20
CA VAL A 59 -18.75 3.34 -10.89
C VAL A 59 -17.53 3.69 -10.05
N CYS A 60 -17.08 2.79 -9.19
CA CYS A 60 -15.92 2.98 -8.32
C CYS A 60 -14.64 3.12 -9.15
N ARG A 61 -13.88 4.18 -8.89
CA ARG A 61 -12.61 4.50 -9.54
C ARG A 61 -11.48 4.65 -8.54
N ILE A 62 -11.78 5.04 -7.29
CA ILE A 62 -10.78 5.23 -6.23
C ILE A 62 -11.18 4.39 -5.02
N LEU A 63 -10.34 3.43 -4.66
CA LEU A 63 -10.56 2.51 -3.55
C LEU A 63 -9.56 2.77 -2.42
N HIS A 64 -10.04 3.27 -1.29
CA HIS A 64 -9.27 3.42 -0.05
C HIS A 64 -9.32 2.11 0.73
N PHE A 65 -8.23 1.36 0.72
CA PHE A 65 -8.12 0.05 1.30
C PHE A 65 -7.38 0.10 2.64
N PHE A 66 -7.87 -0.61 3.66
CA PHE A 66 -7.13 -0.85 4.91
C PHE A 66 -7.06 -2.36 5.22
N LEU A 67 -5.87 -2.80 5.65
CA LEU A 67 -5.54 -4.21 5.84
C LEU A 67 -5.40 -4.50 7.35
N PHE A 68 -6.48 -5.01 7.95
CA PHE A 68 -6.46 -5.77 9.22
C PHE A 68 -6.83 -7.22 8.88
N PRO A 69 -6.35 -8.26 9.58
CA PRO A 69 -6.65 -9.66 9.24
C PRO A 69 -8.16 -9.84 9.05
N CYS A 70 -8.55 -9.91 7.78
CA CYS A 70 -9.93 -9.99 7.36
C CYS A 70 -10.29 -11.47 7.33
N SER A 71 -10.23 -12.12 8.50
CA SER A 71 -10.60 -13.53 8.69
C SER A 71 -12.06 -13.82 8.35
N LEU A 72 -12.88 -12.78 8.15
CA LEU A 72 -14.28 -12.87 7.73
C LEU A 72 -14.48 -12.95 6.22
N ILE A 73 -13.41 -12.86 5.43
CA ILE A 73 -13.45 -13.05 3.98
C ILE A 73 -12.39 -14.05 3.57
N THR A 74 -12.64 -15.31 3.90
CA THR A 74 -11.79 -16.46 3.63
C THR A 74 -11.45 -16.64 2.14
N ASP A 75 -12.22 -16.04 1.23
CA ASP A 75 -12.01 -16.13 -0.23
C ASP A 75 -11.36 -14.88 -0.87
N LEU A 76 -11.26 -13.75 -0.15
CA LEU A 76 -10.61 -12.51 -0.64
C LEU A 76 -9.35 -12.15 0.18
N SER A 77 -8.94 -13.02 1.12
CA SER A 77 -7.79 -12.79 1.98
C SER A 77 -6.51 -12.73 1.16
N THR A 78 -5.99 -11.51 0.99
CA THR A 78 -4.58 -11.14 0.80
C THR A 78 -3.83 -11.72 -0.41
N GLN A 79 -4.38 -12.70 -1.14
CA GLN A 79 -3.86 -13.23 -2.40
C GLN A 79 -4.76 -12.84 -3.59
N GLY A 80 -6.07 -12.64 -3.36
CA GLY A 80 -7.10 -12.65 -4.42
C GLY A 80 -7.80 -11.34 -4.82
N LEU A 81 -7.22 -10.15 -4.59
CA LEU A 81 -7.68 -8.95 -5.34
C LEU A 81 -7.10 -9.06 -6.76
N ASP A 82 -7.75 -9.85 -7.60
CA ASP A 82 -7.42 -9.99 -9.01
C ASP A 82 -8.20 -8.98 -9.85
N ILE A 83 -7.61 -7.78 -9.95
CA ILE A 83 -8.15 -6.66 -10.71
C ILE A 83 -7.06 -6.26 -11.69
N ALA A 84 -7.27 -6.59 -12.96
CA ALA A 84 -6.25 -6.50 -13.99
C ALA A 84 -5.95 -5.06 -14.46
N ASP A 85 -6.82 -4.11 -14.13
CA ASP A 85 -6.85 -2.75 -14.71
C ASP A 85 -6.63 -1.65 -13.67
N ILE A 86 -5.81 -1.91 -12.64
CA ILE A 86 -5.35 -0.88 -11.70
C ILE A 86 -4.18 -0.12 -12.33
N GLU A 87 -4.39 1.16 -12.61
CA GLU A 87 -3.43 2.07 -13.24
C GLU A 87 -2.58 2.83 -12.20
N THR A 88 -3.06 2.94 -10.96
CA THR A 88 -2.35 3.64 -9.90
C THR A 88 -2.49 2.93 -8.57
N VAL A 89 -1.35 2.70 -7.91
CA VAL A 89 -1.29 2.20 -6.55
C VAL A 89 -0.64 3.27 -5.69
N VAL A 90 -1.29 3.64 -4.59
CA VAL A 90 -0.76 4.59 -3.62
C VAL A 90 -0.63 3.87 -2.29
N GLN A 91 0.56 3.87 -1.71
CA GLN A 91 0.80 3.47 -0.32
C GLN A 91 0.79 4.74 0.54
N TYR A 92 -0.27 4.97 1.32
CA TYR A 92 -0.43 6.15 2.17
C TYR A 92 0.17 5.91 3.57
N GLY A 93 1.41 6.34 3.73
CA GLY A 93 2.24 6.08 4.91
C GLY A 93 3.25 4.96 4.63
N ILE A 94 4.45 5.03 5.20
CA ILE A 94 5.50 4.05 4.94
C ILE A 94 5.08 2.68 5.48
N THR A 95 5.38 1.58 4.79
CA THR A 95 5.13 0.23 5.32
C THR A 95 6.17 -0.14 6.38
N GLN A 96 5.87 -1.20 7.13
CA GLN A 96 6.82 -1.74 8.09
C GLN A 96 8.03 -2.37 7.37
N ASP A 97 7.78 -3.13 6.30
CA ASP A 97 8.77 -3.96 5.62
C ASP A 97 8.62 -3.88 4.09
N VAL A 98 9.69 -4.29 3.38
CA VAL A 98 9.74 -4.30 1.91
C VAL A 98 8.75 -5.29 1.28
N PRO A 99 8.61 -6.55 1.75
CA PRO A 99 7.68 -7.50 1.17
C PRO A 99 6.24 -7.00 1.15
N THR A 100 5.79 -6.31 2.21
CA THR A 100 4.46 -5.69 2.25
C THR A 100 4.31 -4.61 1.19
N THR A 101 5.32 -3.75 1.00
CA THR A 101 5.32 -2.73 -0.05
C THR A 101 5.26 -3.36 -1.45
N LEU A 102 6.07 -4.39 -1.71
CA LEU A 102 6.09 -5.08 -3.00
C LEU A 102 4.78 -5.80 -3.31
N GLN A 103 4.21 -6.51 -2.34
CA GLN A 103 2.91 -7.20 -2.50
C GLN A 103 1.76 -6.22 -2.77
N ARG A 104 1.82 -5.01 -2.21
CA ARG A 104 0.85 -3.94 -2.46
C ARG A 104 1.08 -3.28 -3.83
N GLY A 105 2.33 -2.96 -4.17
CA GLY A 105 2.72 -2.39 -5.46
C GLY A 105 2.39 -3.30 -6.64
N GLY A 106 2.65 -4.60 -6.52
CA GLY A 106 2.34 -5.63 -7.52
C GLY A 106 0.84 -5.91 -7.74
N ARG A 107 -0.05 -5.08 -7.17
CA ARG A 107 -1.48 -5.09 -7.51
C ARG A 107 -1.80 -4.31 -8.77
N GLY A 108 -0.98 -3.34 -9.13
CA GLY A 108 -1.07 -2.70 -10.44
C GLY A 108 -0.31 -3.47 -11.51
N GLY A 109 -0.60 -3.21 -12.78
CA GLY A 109 0.27 -3.60 -13.89
C GLY A 109 0.20 -5.08 -14.24
N ARG A 110 -0.90 -5.77 -13.90
CA ARG A 110 -1.12 -7.18 -14.24
C ARG A 110 -1.32 -7.43 -15.73
N THR A 111 -1.52 -6.37 -16.51
CA THR A 111 -1.63 -6.42 -17.97
C THR A 111 -0.34 -5.87 -18.59
N PRO A 112 0.37 -6.62 -19.47
CA PRO A 112 1.68 -6.22 -20.00
C PRO A 112 1.73 -4.86 -20.71
N SER A 113 0.58 -4.36 -21.17
CA SER A 113 0.47 -3.08 -21.88
C SER A 113 0.08 -1.89 -20.99
N THR A 114 -0.15 -2.11 -19.69
CA THR A 114 -0.62 -1.06 -18.78
C THR A 114 0.55 -0.50 -17.98
N GLU A 115 0.94 0.73 -18.28
CA GLU A 115 1.83 1.49 -17.42
C GLU A 115 1.14 1.80 -16.08
N VAL A 116 1.87 1.59 -14.99
CA VAL A 116 1.34 1.80 -13.64
C VAL A 116 2.24 2.68 -12.83
N LEU A 117 1.62 3.64 -12.14
CA LEU A 117 2.26 4.44 -11.12
C LEU A 117 2.11 3.76 -9.75
N PHE A 118 3.23 3.36 -9.14
CA PHE A 118 3.29 3.02 -7.72
C PHE A 118 3.89 4.17 -6.92
N LEU A 119 3.06 4.84 -6.12
CA LEU A 119 3.44 5.99 -5.30
C LEU A 119 3.52 5.58 -3.83
N ILE A 120 4.67 5.77 -3.20
CA ILE A 120 4.85 5.62 -1.76
C ILE A 120 4.83 7.01 -1.13
N MET A 121 3.86 7.26 -0.27
CA MET A 121 3.84 8.43 0.61
C MET A 121 4.34 8.02 1.98
N TYR A 122 5.19 8.84 2.60
CA TYR A 122 5.78 8.55 3.90
C TYR A 122 5.52 9.70 4.88
N GLU A 123 5.58 9.38 6.17
CA GLU A 123 5.44 10.37 7.23
C GLU A 123 6.75 11.15 7.46
N PRO A 124 6.68 12.44 7.86
CA PRO A 124 7.88 13.27 8.04
C PRO A 124 8.90 12.73 9.04
N TRP A 125 8.47 11.94 10.04
CA TRP A 125 9.37 11.37 11.04
C TRP A 125 10.41 10.41 10.43
N VAL A 126 10.14 9.86 9.24
CA VAL A 126 11.08 8.96 8.55
C VAL A 126 12.39 9.66 8.25
N LEU A 127 12.34 10.95 7.88
CA LEU A 127 13.51 11.77 7.55
C LEU A 127 14.37 12.16 8.78
N GLY A 128 13.88 11.86 9.98
CA GLY A 128 14.59 12.11 11.23
C GLY A 128 15.35 10.90 11.74
N ILE A 129 15.35 9.79 11.00
CA ILE A 129 16.02 8.55 11.41
C ILE A 129 17.47 8.60 10.94
N ASP A 130 18.41 8.51 11.88
CA ASP A 130 19.83 8.47 11.54
C ASP A 130 20.25 7.03 11.20
N LEU A 131 20.29 6.72 9.91
CA LEU A 131 20.70 5.40 9.40
C LEU A 131 22.19 5.09 9.61
N LEU A 132 23.05 6.08 9.79
CA LEU A 132 24.51 5.87 9.89
C LEU A 132 24.93 5.28 11.23
N ASN A 133 24.12 5.51 12.27
CA ASN A 133 24.37 5.08 13.64
C ASN A 133 23.61 3.80 14.02
N LEU A 134 22.94 3.15 13.07
CA LEU A 134 22.28 1.88 13.31
C LEU A 134 23.28 0.74 13.19
N GLU A 135 23.34 -0.13 14.20
CA GLU A 135 24.05 -1.41 14.08
C GLU A 135 23.38 -2.21 12.96
N GLU A 136 24.06 -2.33 11.82
CA GLU A 136 23.58 -3.14 10.71
C GLU A 136 23.49 -4.60 11.16
N ASN A 137 22.28 -5.11 11.35
CA ASN A 137 22.07 -6.54 11.40
C ASN A 137 22.07 -7.06 9.95
N SER A 138 23.24 -7.52 9.50
CA SER A 138 23.47 -7.93 8.11
C SER A 138 22.59 -9.10 7.64
N SER A 139 21.85 -9.76 8.53
CA SER A 139 21.05 -10.95 8.21
C SER A 139 19.59 -10.65 7.85
N ASP A 140 19.03 -9.54 8.34
CA ASP A 140 17.64 -9.17 8.11
C ASP A 140 17.56 -7.68 7.78
N PRO A 141 17.38 -7.28 6.51
CA PRO A 141 17.30 -5.87 6.11
C PRO A 141 16.02 -5.16 6.63
N ASP A 142 14.99 -5.90 7.04
CA ASP A 142 13.75 -5.35 7.62
C ASP A 142 13.79 -5.27 9.15
N PHE A 143 14.97 -5.47 9.77
CA PHE A 143 15.10 -5.32 11.21
C PHE A 143 14.62 -3.93 11.67
N PRO A 144 13.85 -3.83 12.77
CA PRO A 144 13.32 -2.56 13.24
C PRO A 144 14.46 -1.63 13.68
N TYR A 145 14.43 -0.37 13.24
CA TYR A 145 15.51 0.57 13.57
C TYR A 145 15.64 0.84 15.09
N ALA A 146 14.55 0.71 15.84
CA ALA A 146 14.52 0.96 17.28
C ALA A 146 14.98 -0.24 18.14
N GLY A 147 15.41 -1.35 17.52
CA GLY A 147 15.87 -2.54 18.22
C GLY A 147 14.72 -3.36 18.84
N LYS A 148 14.75 -3.56 20.17
CA LYS A 148 13.83 -4.49 20.84
C LYS A 148 12.40 -3.97 20.87
N LEU A 149 11.50 -4.66 20.17
CA LEU A 149 10.09 -4.35 20.12
C LEU A 149 9.31 -4.86 21.35
N THR A 150 8.23 -4.15 21.68
CA THR A 150 7.19 -4.58 22.61
C THR A 150 5.83 -4.57 21.91
N LYS A 151 4.79 -5.10 22.55
CA LYS A 151 3.42 -5.00 22.01
C LYS A 151 2.92 -3.56 21.86
N TYR A 152 3.48 -2.61 22.61
CA TYR A 152 3.13 -1.19 22.58
C TYR A 152 4.05 -0.35 21.68
N SER A 153 5.01 -0.98 21.00
CA SER A 153 5.90 -0.27 20.08
C SER A 153 5.08 0.44 19.00
N THR A 154 5.43 1.70 18.77
CA THR A 154 4.81 2.59 17.79
C THR A 154 5.18 2.18 16.37
N LYS A 155 4.48 2.74 15.37
CA LYS A 155 4.80 2.53 13.95
C LYS A 155 6.28 2.85 13.64
N PRO A 156 6.84 4.02 14.02
CA PRO A 156 8.25 4.30 13.83
C PRO A 156 9.12 3.16 14.35
N ALA A 157 8.99 2.80 15.63
CA ALA A 157 9.82 1.77 16.24
C ALA A 157 9.80 0.42 15.50
N ARG A 158 8.69 0.09 14.82
CA ARG A 158 8.50 -1.16 14.06
C ARG A 158 9.01 -1.11 12.63
N THR A 159 9.15 0.07 12.04
CA THR A 159 9.56 0.23 10.64
C THR A 159 10.99 -0.28 10.46
N GLY A 160 11.15 -1.17 9.48
CA GLY A 160 12.40 -1.80 9.10
C GLY A 160 13.35 -0.83 8.41
N VAL A 161 14.64 -1.05 8.61
CA VAL A 161 15.71 -0.19 8.05
C VAL A 161 15.66 -0.12 6.53
N ALA A 162 15.34 -1.21 5.84
CA ALA A 162 15.19 -1.24 4.39
C ALA A 162 14.16 -0.23 3.87
N MET A 163 12.98 -0.13 4.50
CA MET A 163 11.97 0.85 4.09
C MET A 163 12.43 2.29 4.34
N VAL A 164 13.13 2.55 5.44
CA VAL A 164 13.72 3.88 5.70
C VAL A 164 14.74 4.24 4.61
N ARG A 165 15.59 3.29 4.19
CA ARG A 165 16.56 3.48 3.09
C ARG A 165 15.91 3.86 1.78
N VAL A 166 14.75 3.26 1.44
CA VAL A 166 13.98 3.60 0.22
C VAL A 166 13.58 5.08 0.22
N VAL A 167 13.30 5.66 1.38
CA VAL A 167 12.87 7.06 1.51
C VAL A 167 14.05 8.02 1.55
N GLU A 168 15.10 7.72 2.30
CA GLU A 168 16.21 8.67 2.52
C GLU A 168 17.18 8.76 1.33
N SER A 169 17.31 7.68 0.56
CA SER A 169 18.33 7.59 -0.49
C SER A 169 17.86 8.24 -1.79
N LYS A 170 18.18 9.53 -1.97
CA LYS A 170 17.78 10.31 -3.16
C LYS A 170 18.35 9.79 -4.49
N GLU A 171 19.48 9.09 -4.45
CA GLU A 171 20.17 8.55 -5.64
C GLU A 171 19.84 7.07 -5.89
N LEU A 172 19.04 6.45 -5.01
CA LEU A 172 18.74 5.03 -5.09
C LEU A 172 17.75 4.75 -6.21
N CYS A 173 18.15 3.89 -7.15
CA CYS A 173 17.19 3.26 -8.05
C CYS A 173 16.34 2.27 -7.24
N ILE A 174 15.08 2.62 -6.98
CA ILE A 174 14.15 1.79 -6.19
C ILE A 174 14.02 0.37 -6.79
N ARG A 175 13.98 0.24 -8.12
CA ARG A 175 13.93 -1.07 -8.79
C ARG A 175 15.19 -1.89 -8.53
N GLY A 176 16.36 -1.27 -8.63
CA GLY A 176 17.63 -1.93 -8.33
C GLY A 176 17.71 -2.38 -6.86
N PHE A 177 17.26 -1.52 -5.93
CA PHE A 177 17.16 -1.86 -4.52
C PHE A 177 16.28 -3.09 -4.27
N TRP A 178 15.12 -3.18 -4.93
CA TRP A 178 14.23 -4.33 -4.79
C TRP A 178 14.85 -5.61 -5.36
N ALA A 179 15.54 -5.53 -6.50
CA ALA A 179 16.25 -6.68 -7.08
C ALA A 179 17.34 -7.19 -6.12
N ASP A 180 18.16 -6.28 -5.58
CA ASP A 180 19.19 -6.63 -4.59
C ASP A 180 18.58 -7.23 -3.32
N TYR A 181 17.49 -6.65 -2.81
CA TYR A 181 16.76 -7.14 -1.64
C TYR A 181 16.24 -8.57 -1.86
N LEU A 182 15.66 -8.85 -3.03
CA LEU A 182 15.11 -10.16 -3.39
C LEU A 182 16.18 -11.17 -3.83
N LYS A 183 17.44 -10.73 -3.99
CA LYS A 183 18.52 -11.48 -4.62
C LYS A 183 18.14 -11.95 -6.03
N ASP A 184 17.46 -11.09 -6.76
CA ASP A 184 17.06 -11.33 -8.14
C ASP A 184 18.25 -11.06 -9.08
N ASP A 185 18.77 -12.13 -9.68
CA ASP A 185 19.85 -12.12 -10.66
C ASP A 185 19.34 -12.31 -12.10
N SER A 186 18.02 -12.22 -12.31
CA SER A 186 17.42 -12.35 -13.63
C SER A 186 17.92 -11.25 -14.57
N SER A 187 18.17 -11.62 -15.83
CA SER A 187 18.66 -10.68 -16.85
C SER A 187 17.62 -9.64 -17.27
N THR A 188 16.37 -9.80 -16.84
CA THR A 188 15.23 -8.97 -17.21
C THR A 188 14.76 -8.03 -16.09
N GLY A 189 15.04 -8.33 -14.81
CA GLY A 189 14.68 -7.46 -13.67
C GLY A 189 13.19 -7.11 -13.60
N GLU A 190 12.34 -8.05 -14.03
CA GLU A 190 10.87 -7.97 -14.03
C GLU A 190 10.26 -8.84 -12.93
#